data_AF-A0A7S3ZJC1-F1
#
_entry.id   AF-A0A7S3ZJC1-F1
#
_cell.length_a   1.000
_cell.length_b   1.000
_cell.length_c   1.000
_cell.angle_alpha   90.00
_cell.angle_beta   90.00
_cell.angle_gamma   90.00
#
_symmetry.space_group_name_H-M   'P 1'
#
loop_
_entity.id
_entity.type
_entity.pdbx_description
1 polymer ?
#
loop_
_entity_poly.entity_id
_entity_poly.type
_entity_poly.pdbx_seq_one_letter_code
_entity_poly.pdbx_strand_id
1 'polypeptide(L)'
;MLLHVWLALSTNALAPHPPLRRTTRLHARSPQRRPRAVDYGDASLDDDLYYLRDADDAETRHQMAYEASAAAAAASFLEPSREAVAEFVIATAPPPPTPPPRWATFGGWEWRERVAGDRRVWERRRPGSDDDAEVVLDEDAAPATLTSEFGGGEYRGFVRGISDAKISPDGERVAYTVDAAGDEKYVCEFLPEGVPPVRDVDACVAWGGDGDLYALRTDATGRPHEVWRIKDGTESLVFREDDQRFRIEVIPGETVLFLLRSRDAAEVRDAAGAVLVPRRQ
;
A
#
# COMPACT_ATOMS: atom_id res chain seq x y z
N MET A 1 2.81 -6.07 -42.17
CA MET A 1 2.34 -7.34 -41.56
C MET A 1 1.48 -7.00 -40.34
N LEU A 2 0.36 -6.30 -40.56
CA LEU A 2 -0.38 -5.57 -39.51
C LEU A 2 -1.90 -5.53 -39.75
N LEU A 3 -2.44 -6.48 -40.54
CA LEU A 3 -3.84 -6.40 -40.99
C LEU A 3 -4.59 -7.74 -40.92
N HIS A 4 -4.23 -8.64 -40.00
CA HIS A 4 -4.86 -9.97 -39.90
C HIS A 4 -5.31 -10.39 -38.49
N VAL A 5 -5.13 -9.55 -37.46
CA VAL A 5 -5.58 -9.87 -36.08
C VAL A 5 -6.94 -9.25 -35.74
N TRP A 6 -7.45 -8.35 -36.58
CA TRP A 6 -8.72 -7.65 -36.33
C TRP A 6 -9.97 -8.36 -36.86
N LEU A 7 -9.85 -9.52 -37.50
CA LEU A 7 -10.99 -10.24 -38.08
C LEU A 7 -11.41 -11.51 -37.34
N ALA A 8 -10.71 -11.91 -36.26
CA ALA A 8 -11.07 -13.10 -35.48
C ALA A 8 -12.06 -12.83 -34.32
N LEU A 9 -12.48 -11.57 -34.11
CA LEU A 9 -13.43 -11.19 -33.04
C LEU A 9 -14.83 -10.81 -33.55
N SER A 10 -15.08 -10.84 -34.86
CA SER A 10 -16.35 -10.36 -35.45
C SER A 10 -17.38 -11.44 -35.75
N THR A 11 -17.20 -12.69 -35.28
CA THR A 11 -18.16 -13.78 -35.53
C THR A 11 -18.48 -14.67 -34.33
N ASN A 12 -18.09 -14.28 -33.11
CA ASN A 12 -18.90 -14.67 -31.95
C ASN A 12 -20.02 -13.64 -31.84
N ALA A 13 -21.05 -13.85 -32.67
CA ALA A 13 -22.36 -13.30 -32.38
C ALA A 13 -22.62 -13.56 -30.89
N LEU A 14 -22.72 -12.49 -30.10
CA LEU A 14 -23.34 -12.52 -28.79
C LEU A 14 -24.66 -13.25 -28.98
N ALA A 15 -24.65 -14.55 -28.68
CA ALA A 15 -25.86 -15.34 -28.69
C ALA A 15 -26.84 -14.56 -27.80
N PRO A 16 -28.10 -14.35 -28.23
CA PRO A 16 -29.04 -13.62 -27.42
C PRO A 16 -29.10 -14.31 -26.06
N HIS A 17 -28.59 -13.62 -25.03
CA HIS A 17 -28.62 -14.15 -23.69
C HIS A 17 -30.08 -14.51 -23.39
N PRO A 18 -30.36 -15.71 -22.86
CA PRO A 18 -31.71 -16.04 -22.46
C PRO A 18 -32.22 -14.90 -21.56
N PRO A 19 -33.49 -14.48 -21.70
CA PRO A 19 -34.02 -13.39 -20.90
C PRO A 19 -33.74 -13.70 -19.43
N LEU A 20 -33.10 -12.75 -18.73
CA LEU A 20 -32.80 -12.83 -17.30
C LEU A 20 -34.04 -13.37 -16.59
N ARG A 21 -34.00 -14.64 -16.14
CA ARG A 21 -35.08 -15.22 -15.35
C ARG A 21 -35.10 -14.45 -14.03
N ARG A 22 -35.99 -13.47 -13.99
CA ARG A 22 -36.25 -12.57 -12.86
C ARG A 22 -36.98 -13.32 -11.74
N THR A 23 -36.40 -14.39 -11.20
CA THR A 23 -37.09 -15.21 -10.20
C THR A 23 -36.14 -15.79 -9.16
N THR A 24 -35.38 -14.91 -8.52
CA THR A 24 -35.09 -15.10 -7.09
C THR A 24 -35.32 -13.74 -6.46
N ARG A 25 -36.42 -13.57 -5.71
CA ARG A 25 -36.47 -12.47 -4.76
C ARG A 25 -35.37 -12.77 -3.76
N LEU A 26 -34.21 -12.14 -3.94
CA LEU A 26 -33.20 -12.11 -2.91
C LEU A 26 -33.82 -11.34 -1.75
N HIS A 27 -34.32 -12.08 -0.77
CA HIS A 27 -34.59 -11.52 0.53
C HIS A 27 -33.23 -11.33 1.21
N ALA A 28 -32.52 -10.27 0.82
CA ALA A 28 -31.40 -9.78 1.61
C ALA A 28 -31.98 -9.41 2.97
N ARG A 29 -31.54 -10.10 4.02
CA ARG A 29 -31.81 -9.72 5.40
C ARG A 29 -31.20 -8.36 5.61
N SER A 30 -32.04 -7.32 5.56
CA SER A 30 -31.59 -5.98 5.89
C SER A 30 -31.06 -5.97 7.32
N PRO A 31 -29.96 -5.25 7.58
CA PRO A 31 -29.47 -5.06 8.94
C PRO A 31 -30.56 -4.46 9.81
N GLN A 32 -30.55 -4.82 11.10
CA GLN A 32 -31.53 -4.32 12.04
C GLN A 32 -31.32 -2.82 12.25
N ARG A 33 -32.38 -2.02 12.06
CA ARG A 33 -32.34 -0.59 12.37
C ARG A 33 -32.37 -0.36 13.88
N ARG A 34 -31.43 0.44 14.38
CA ARG A 34 -31.29 0.79 15.79
C ARG A 34 -31.18 2.31 15.90
N PRO A 35 -32.28 3.01 16.23
CA PRO A 35 -32.29 4.46 16.31
C PRO A 35 -31.15 4.99 17.18
N ARG A 36 -30.28 5.78 16.56
CA ARG A 36 -29.13 6.41 17.20
C ARG A 36 -28.95 7.79 16.59
N ALA A 37 -29.13 8.82 17.40
CA ALA A 37 -28.69 10.16 17.05
C ALA A 37 -27.16 10.22 17.13
N VAL A 38 -26.53 10.74 16.09
CA VAL A 38 -25.08 10.91 15.97
C VAL A 38 -24.80 12.37 15.65
N ASP A 39 -23.91 12.97 16.44
CA ASP A 39 -23.48 14.35 16.24
C ASP A 39 -22.41 14.43 15.15
N TYR A 40 -22.65 15.27 14.15
CA TYR A 40 -21.76 15.61 13.05
C TYR A 40 -21.51 17.13 13.06
N GLY A 41 -20.59 17.57 13.92
CA GLY A 41 -20.35 18.99 14.14
C GLY A 41 -21.57 19.67 14.78
N ASP A 42 -22.15 20.65 14.09
CA ASP A 42 -23.31 21.41 14.59
C ASP A 42 -24.66 20.76 14.25
N ALA A 43 -24.66 19.58 13.61
CA ALA A 43 -25.85 18.84 13.24
C ALA A 43 -25.93 17.51 13.96
N SER A 44 -27.14 17.09 14.35
CA SER A 44 -27.43 15.73 14.80
C SER A 44 -28.24 15.02 13.72
N LEU A 45 -27.81 13.82 13.32
CA LEU A 45 -28.50 13.00 12.33
C LEU A 45 -28.88 11.65 12.96
N ASP A 46 -30.05 11.13 12.59
CA ASP A 46 -30.44 9.77 12.93
C ASP A 46 -29.70 8.79 12.02
N ASP A 47 -28.82 7.97 12.59
CA ASP A 47 -28.11 6.89 11.92
C ASP A 47 -28.45 5.55 12.58
N ASP A 48 -29.52 4.92 12.06
CA ASP A 48 -30.00 3.62 12.52
C ASP A 48 -28.96 2.48 12.41
N LEU A 49 -27.90 2.68 11.62
CA LEU A 49 -26.91 1.67 11.27
C LEU A 49 -25.54 1.97 11.88
N TYR A 50 -25.45 2.96 12.77
CA TYR A 50 -24.20 3.39 13.39
C TYR A 50 -23.41 2.24 14.03
N TYR A 51 -24.11 1.23 14.56
CA TYR A 51 -23.49 0.06 15.19
C TYR A 51 -22.64 -0.78 14.22
N LEU A 52 -22.90 -0.73 12.91
CA LEU A 52 -22.11 -1.45 11.89
C LEU A 52 -20.74 -0.82 11.64
N ARG A 53 -20.43 0.32 12.27
CA ARG A 53 -19.12 0.98 12.17
C ARG A 53 -18.02 0.17 12.84
N ASP A 54 -18.33 -0.59 13.89
CA ASP A 54 -17.36 -1.41 14.60
C ASP A 54 -17.11 -2.72 13.81
N ALA A 55 -15.95 -2.80 13.16
CA ALA A 55 -15.55 -3.95 12.35
C ALA A 55 -15.26 -5.21 13.19
N ASP A 56 -14.92 -5.05 14.47
CA ASP A 56 -14.61 -6.15 15.38
C ASP A 56 -15.86 -6.71 16.07
N ASP A 57 -16.97 -5.96 16.05
CA ASP A 57 -18.24 -6.43 16.60
C ASP A 57 -18.75 -7.71 15.92
N ALA A 58 -19.23 -8.65 16.73
CA ALA A 58 -19.66 -9.97 16.25
C ALA A 58 -20.89 -9.87 15.34
N GLU A 59 -21.79 -8.92 15.59
CA GLU A 59 -22.97 -8.71 14.77
C GLU A 59 -22.61 -8.07 13.43
N THR A 60 -21.72 -7.07 13.42
CA THR A 60 -21.17 -6.50 12.17
C THR A 60 -20.54 -7.59 11.32
N ARG A 61 -19.65 -8.42 11.90
CA ARG A 61 -19.00 -9.52 11.17
C ARG A 61 -20.01 -10.53 10.64
N HIS A 62 -21.03 -10.87 11.41
CA HIS A 62 -22.11 -11.75 10.97
C HIS A 62 -22.90 -11.15 9.79
N GLN A 63 -23.26 -9.87 9.87
CA GLN A 63 -23.95 -9.18 8.79
C GLN A 63 -23.08 -9.12 7.52
N MET A 64 -21.80 -8.79 7.63
CA MET A 64 -20.88 -8.76 6.48
C MET A 64 -20.75 -10.13 5.81
N ALA A 65 -20.62 -11.21 6.59
CA ALA A 65 -20.57 -12.57 6.05
C ALA A 65 -21.87 -12.96 5.32
N TYR A 66 -23.01 -12.56 5.88
CA TYR A 66 -24.31 -12.76 5.24
C TYR A 66 -24.41 -11.99 3.91
N GLU A 67 -24.08 -10.70 3.90
CA GLU A 67 -24.11 -9.87 2.68
C GLU A 67 -23.15 -10.41 1.61
N ALA A 68 -21.94 -10.84 1.98
CA ALA A 68 -20.99 -11.45 1.06
C ALA A 68 -21.55 -12.74 0.42
N SER A 69 -22.18 -13.61 1.22
CA SER A 69 -22.82 -14.84 0.73
C SER A 69 -24.02 -14.54 -0.17
N ALA A 70 -24.87 -13.59 0.22
CA ALA A 70 -26.03 -13.18 -0.55
C ALA A 70 -25.62 -12.55 -1.89
N ALA A 71 -24.60 -11.69 -1.89
CA ALA A 71 -24.03 -11.10 -3.10
C ALA A 71 -23.43 -12.17 -4.03
N ALA A 72 -22.68 -13.14 -3.50
CA ALA A 72 -22.14 -14.25 -4.28
C ALA A 72 -23.25 -15.09 -4.91
N ALA A 73 -24.29 -15.44 -4.15
CA ALA A 73 -25.44 -16.18 -4.66
C ALA A 73 -26.18 -15.39 -5.76
N ALA A 74 -26.41 -14.10 -5.52
CA ALA A 74 -27.05 -13.18 -6.46
C ALA A 74 -26.28 -13.05 -7.78
N ALA A 75 -24.96 -13.05 -7.72
CA ALA A 75 -24.08 -12.88 -8.87
C ALA A 75 -23.62 -14.21 -9.50
N SER A 76 -24.00 -15.36 -8.95
CA SER A 76 -23.51 -16.68 -9.39
C SER A 76 -23.71 -16.96 -10.89
N PHE A 77 -24.80 -16.46 -11.48
CA PHE A 77 -25.07 -16.63 -12.90
C PHE A 77 -24.14 -15.82 -13.81
N LEU A 78 -23.40 -14.84 -13.26
CA LEU A 78 -22.40 -14.03 -13.96
C LEU A 78 -21.03 -14.68 -13.96
N GLU A 79 -20.82 -15.82 -13.28
CA GLU A 79 -19.49 -16.42 -13.14
C GLU A 79 -18.77 -16.63 -14.48
N PRO A 80 -19.41 -17.18 -15.53
CA PRO A 80 -18.74 -17.35 -16.83
C PRO A 80 -18.33 -16.01 -17.46
N SER A 81 -19.13 -14.95 -17.26
CA SER A 81 -18.80 -13.61 -17.76
C SER A 81 -17.69 -12.96 -16.95
N ARG A 82 -17.64 -13.20 -15.64
CA ARG A 82 -16.55 -12.72 -14.77
C ARG A 82 -15.23 -13.38 -15.15
N GLU A 83 -15.23 -14.69 -15.39
CA GLU A 83 -14.06 -15.43 -15.89
C GLU A 83 -13.59 -14.90 -17.24
N ALA A 84 -14.50 -14.74 -18.21
CA ALA A 84 -14.17 -14.20 -19.53
C ALA A 84 -13.58 -12.77 -19.47
N VAL A 85 -14.11 -11.91 -18.59
CA VAL A 85 -13.55 -10.57 -18.37
C VAL A 85 -12.19 -10.64 -17.69
N ALA A 86 -12.01 -11.52 -16.70
CA ALA A 86 -10.72 -11.71 -16.03
C ALA A 86 -9.64 -12.19 -17.01
N GLU A 87 -9.94 -13.19 -17.84
CA GLU A 87 -9.05 -13.66 -18.91
C GLU A 87 -8.73 -12.54 -19.91
N PHE A 88 -9.74 -11.78 -20.33
CA PHE A 88 -9.54 -10.64 -21.22
C PHE A 88 -8.63 -9.58 -20.60
N VAL A 89 -8.85 -9.21 -19.34
CA VAL A 89 -8.00 -8.23 -18.63
C VAL A 89 -6.58 -8.76 -18.52
N ILE A 90 -6.36 -10.02 -18.12
CA ILE A 90 -5.02 -10.61 -18.05
C ILE A 90 -4.34 -10.59 -19.43
N ALA A 91 -5.06 -10.93 -20.49
CA ALA A 91 -4.51 -11.00 -21.84
C ALA A 91 -4.25 -9.62 -22.48
N THR A 92 -4.89 -8.56 -22.00
CA THR A 92 -4.83 -7.22 -22.60
C THR A 92 -4.19 -6.16 -21.72
N ALA A 93 -4.00 -6.43 -20.43
CA ALA A 93 -3.31 -5.53 -19.53
C ALA A 93 -1.90 -5.27 -20.06
N PRO A 94 -1.49 -3.99 -20.21
CA PRO A 94 -0.11 -3.69 -20.52
C PRO A 94 0.78 -4.17 -19.36
N PRO A 95 2.00 -4.64 -19.64
CA PRO A 95 2.95 -4.89 -18.57
C PRO A 95 3.15 -3.59 -17.78
N PRO A 96 3.37 -3.67 -16.45
CA PRO A 96 3.63 -2.48 -15.66
C PRO A 96 4.82 -1.71 -16.27
N PRO A 97 4.77 -0.37 -16.27
CA PRO A 97 5.87 0.43 -16.79
C PRO A 97 7.13 0.07 -16.01
N THR A 98 8.07 -0.59 -16.67
CA THR A 98 9.35 -0.96 -16.08
C THR A 98 10.31 0.20 -16.32
N PRO A 99 10.78 0.91 -15.28
CA PRO A 99 11.85 1.88 -15.47
C PRO A 99 13.04 1.17 -16.11
N PRO A 100 13.79 1.81 -17.03
CA PRO A 100 14.96 1.17 -17.60
C PRO A 100 15.89 0.76 -16.45
N PRO A 101 16.31 -0.52 -16.39
CA PRO A 101 17.12 -1.03 -15.29
C PRO A 101 18.48 -0.34 -15.35
N ARG A 102 18.61 0.79 -14.66
CA ARG A 102 19.83 1.61 -14.61
C ARG A 102 20.47 1.41 -13.25
N TRP A 103 21.76 1.12 -13.28
CA TRP A 103 22.58 1.14 -12.09
C TRP A 103 22.68 2.57 -11.55
N ALA A 104 22.39 2.74 -10.27
CA ALA A 104 22.54 3.98 -9.53
C ALA A 104 23.56 3.77 -8.42
N THR A 105 24.48 4.72 -8.22
CA THR A 105 25.53 4.62 -7.23
C THR A 105 25.05 5.07 -5.85
N PHE A 106 25.28 4.24 -4.85
CA PHE A 106 25.09 4.54 -3.43
C PHE A 106 26.37 4.15 -2.69
N GLY A 107 27.09 5.13 -2.16
CA GLY A 107 28.39 4.93 -1.55
C GLY A 107 29.35 4.11 -2.42
N GLY A 108 29.75 2.94 -1.91
CA GLY A 108 30.68 2.03 -2.58
C GLY A 108 30.04 0.98 -3.50
N TRP A 109 28.73 1.09 -3.76
CA TRP A 109 27.93 0.10 -4.48
C TRP A 109 27.14 0.71 -5.64
N GLU A 110 26.86 -0.11 -6.64
CA GLU A 110 25.86 0.17 -7.66
C GLU A 110 24.62 -0.68 -7.39
N TRP A 111 23.45 -0.05 -7.41
CA TRP A 111 22.16 -0.68 -7.15
C TRP A 111 21.21 -0.54 -8.33
N ARG A 112 20.28 -1.49 -8.44
CA ARG A 112 19.26 -1.48 -9.49
C ARG A 112 18.00 -2.17 -9.02
N GLU A 113 16.87 -1.55 -9.33
CA GLU A 113 15.56 -2.18 -9.29
C GLU A 113 15.25 -2.78 -10.65
N ARG A 114 14.77 -4.02 -10.65
CA ARG A 114 14.31 -4.73 -11.85
C ARG A 114 12.94 -5.34 -11.58
N VAL A 115 12.07 -5.28 -12.59
CA VAL A 115 10.79 -5.99 -12.56
C VAL A 115 11.03 -7.44 -13.01
N ALA A 116 10.57 -8.39 -12.20
CA ALA A 116 10.55 -9.83 -12.47
C ALA A 116 9.10 -10.31 -12.39
N GLY A 117 8.44 -10.51 -13.53
CA GLY A 117 7.00 -10.77 -13.55
C GLY A 117 6.20 -9.54 -13.13
N ASP A 118 5.42 -9.66 -12.06
CA ASP A 118 4.65 -8.58 -11.43
C ASP A 118 5.33 -8.01 -10.17
N ARG A 119 6.52 -8.50 -9.82
CA ARG A 119 7.26 -8.14 -8.60
C ARG A 119 8.59 -7.47 -8.87
N ARG A 120 9.16 -6.85 -7.84
CA ARG A 120 10.44 -6.14 -7.91
C ARG A 120 11.54 -6.93 -7.22
N VAL A 121 12.73 -6.83 -7.81
CA VAL A 121 13.98 -7.37 -7.28
C VAL A 121 14.98 -6.23 -7.22
N TRP A 122 15.64 -6.08 -6.08
CA TRP A 122 16.74 -5.14 -5.89
C TRP A 122 18.06 -5.91 -5.89
N GLU A 123 18.92 -5.51 -6.81
CA GLU A 123 20.24 -6.07 -7.01
C GLU A 123 21.29 -5.02 -6.65
N ARG A 124 22.44 -5.48 -6.11
CA ARG A 124 23.61 -4.63 -5.93
C ARG A 124 24.88 -5.29 -6.45
N ARG A 125 25.90 -4.49 -6.75
CA ARG A 125 27.21 -4.94 -7.24
C ARG A 125 28.33 -3.96 -6.93
N ARG A 126 29.59 -4.36 -7.11
CA ARG A 126 30.69 -3.40 -7.10
C ARG A 126 30.68 -2.55 -8.39
N PRO A 127 31.00 -1.24 -8.29
CA PRO A 127 31.02 -0.37 -9.46
C PRO A 127 31.90 -0.92 -10.60
N GLY A 128 31.33 -0.95 -11.81
CA GLY A 128 32.06 -1.38 -13.02
C GLY A 128 32.27 -2.88 -13.17
N SER A 129 31.62 -3.70 -12.34
CA SER A 129 31.62 -5.15 -12.49
C SER A 129 30.20 -5.61 -12.85
N ASP A 130 30.01 -6.22 -14.02
CA ASP A 130 28.70 -6.68 -14.48
C ASP A 130 28.37 -8.11 -14.03
N ASP A 131 29.39 -8.91 -13.69
CA ASP A 131 29.29 -10.35 -13.43
C ASP A 131 29.08 -10.70 -11.94
N ASP A 132 29.05 -9.72 -11.04
CA ASP A 132 29.01 -9.87 -9.57
C ASP A 132 27.74 -9.29 -8.93
N ALA A 133 26.69 -9.07 -9.72
CA ALA A 133 25.41 -8.61 -9.19
C ALA A 133 24.77 -9.67 -8.27
N GLU A 134 24.47 -9.29 -7.04
CA GLU A 134 23.74 -10.11 -6.08
C GLU A 134 22.32 -9.57 -5.87
N VAL A 135 21.35 -10.48 -5.69
CA VAL A 135 19.99 -10.15 -5.29
C VAL A 135 19.99 -9.90 -3.79
N VAL A 136 19.63 -8.68 -3.37
CA VAL A 136 19.56 -8.32 -1.95
C VAL A 136 18.14 -8.43 -1.43
N LEU A 137 17.16 -7.95 -2.19
CA LEU A 137 15.75 -7.97 -1.82
C LEU A 137 14.93 -8.49 -2.99
N ASP A 138 14.13 -9.50 -2.72
CA ASP A 138 13.21 -10.11 -3.67
C ASP A 138 11.79 -10.01 -3.07
N GLU A 139 10.91 -9.28 -3.74
CA GLU A 139 9.54 -9.06 -3.28
C GLU A 139 8.70 -10.35 -3.29
N ASP A 140 9.09 -11.42 -3.98
CA ASP A 140 8.42 -12.72 -3.85
C ASP A 140 8.86 -13.46 -2.58
N ALA A 141 10.12 -13.32 -2.19
CA ALA A 141 10.69 -14.01 -1.03
C ALA A 141 10.43 -13.27 0.29
N ALA A 142 10.44 -11.93 0.28
CA ALA A 142 10.36 -11.13 1.50
C ALA A 142 8.98 -11.19 2.21
N PRO A 143 7.82 -11.17 1.52
CA PRO A 143 6.51 -11.34 2.16
C PRO A 143 6.23 -12.80 2.60
N ALA A 144 6.96 -13.78 2.07
CA ALA A 144 6.78 -15.19 2.43
C ALA A 144 7.34 -15.54 3.82
N THR A 145 8.17 -14.69 4.42
CA THR A 145 8.64 -14.82 5.82
C THR A 145 7.67 -14.24 6.84
N LEU A 146 6.68 -13.46 6.40
CA LEU A 146 5.70 -12.81 7.27
C LEU A 146 4.40 -13.63 7.30
N THR A 147 4.03 -14.10 8.49
CA THR A 147 2.77 -14.82 8.72
C THR A 147 1.63 -13.81 8.75
N SER A 148 0.80 -13.78 7.70
CA SER A 148 -0.47 -13.04 7.74
C SER A 148 -1.45 -13.72 8.69
N GLU A 149 -2.18 -12.94 9.47
CA GLU A 149 -3.29 -13.44 10.30
C GLU A 149 -4.46 -13.99 9.47
N PHE A 150 -4.53 -13.65 8.18
CA PHE A 150 -5.61 -14.07 7.26
C PHE A 150 -5.33 -15.37 6.50
N GLY A 151 -4.26 -16.11 6.84
CA GLY A 151 -4.01 -17.47 6.32
C GLY A 151 -3.41 -17.55 4.91
N GLY A 152 -3.17 -18.79 4.45
CA GLY A 152 -2.42 -19.15 3.23
C GLY A 152 -3.21 -19.10 1.91
N GLY A 153 -4.14 -18.17 1.77
CA GLY A 153 -4.77 -17.90 0.48
C GLY A 153 -3.80 -17.22 -0.47
N GLU A 154 -3.79 -17.64 -1.75
CA GLU A 154 -3.04 -16.95 -2.80
C GLU A 154 -3.70 -15.59 -3.06
N TYR A 155 -3.08 -14.56 -2.53
CA TYR A 155 -3.63 -13.21 -2.49
C TYR A 155 -3.34 -12.46 -3.81
N ARG A 156 -4.36 -11.84 -4.39
CA ARG A 156 -4.29 -11.12 -5.68
C ARG A 156 -4.49 -9.59 -5.57
N GLY A 157 -4.44 -9.03 -4.37
CA GLY A 157 -4.49 -7.58 -4.13
C GLY A 157 -3.12 -7.02 -3.69
N PHE A 158 -3.09 -5.81 -3.15
CA PHE A 158 -1.87 -5.04 -2.85
C PHE A 158 -1.30 -5.19 -1.41
N VAL A 159 -1.95 -5.95 -0.54
CA VAL A 159 -1.66 -6.16 0.91
C VAL A 159 -0.62 -7.24 1.25
N ARG A 160 -0.11 -8.06 0.31
CA ARG A 160 1.12 -8.84 0.54
C ARG A 160 2.19 -8.28 -0.37
N GLY A 161 3.00 -7.38 0.15
CA GLY A 161 4.05 -6.76 -0.65
C GLY A 161 4.85 -5.73 0.10
N ILE A 162 5.97 -5.40 -0.51
CA ILE A 162 6.82 -4.30 -0.09
C ILE A 162 6.16 -3.01 -0.58
N SER A 163 5.77 -2.11 0.32
CA SER A 163 5.18 -0.84 -0.08
C SER A 163 6.23 0.19 -0.45
N ASP A 164 7.34 0.23 0.27
CA ASP A 164 8.50 1.03 -0.08
C ASP A 164 9.81 0.29 0.21
N ALA A 165 10.85 0.59 -0.57
CA ALA A 165 12.21 0.12 -0.34
C ALA A 165 13.19 1.26 -0.61
N LYS A 166 14.13 1.47 0.31
CA LYS A 166 15.09 2.58 0.28
C LYS A 166 16.49 2.08 0.62
N ILE A 167 17.43 2.35 -0.28
CA ILE A 167 18.84 2.02 -0.13
C ILE A 167 19.52 3.10 0.71
N SER A 168 20.36 2.70 1.66
CA SER A 168 21.13 3.61 2.52
C SER A 168 22.16 4.40 1.69
N PRO A 169 22.57 5.61 2.14
CA PRO A 169 23.50 6.44 1.39
C PRO A 169 24.87 5.79 1.13
N ASP A 170 25.32 4.91 2.01
CA ASP A 170 26.55 4.12 1.85
C ASP A 170 26.39 2.91 0.91
N GLY A 171 25.15 2.58 0.54
CA GLY A 171 24.79 1.44 -0.30
C GLY A 171 24.89 0.09 0.40
N GLU A 172 25.14 0.05 1.71
CA GLU A 172 25.35 -1.20 2.46
C GLU A 172 24.03 -1.86 2.90
N ARG A 173 22.97 -1.06 3.07
CA ARG A 173 21.68 -1.52 3.61
C ARG A 173 20.51 -1.14 2.70
N VAL A 174 19.44 -1.91 2.79
CA VAL A 174 18.10 -1.53 2.30
C VAL A 174 17.12 -1.62 3.45
N ALA A 175 16.33 -0.57 3.64
CA ALA A 175 15.16 -0.57 4.51
C ALA A 175 13.91 -0.76 3.64
N TYR A 176 12.98 -1.60 4.07
CA TYR A 176 11.75 -1.84 3.32
C TYR A 176 10.54 -2.00 4.24
N THR A 177 9.38 -1.54 3.80
CA THR A 177 8.14 -1.57 4.58
C THR A 177 7.19 -2.63 4.08
N VAL A 178 6.57 -3.36 5.01
CA VAL A 178 5.59 -4.41 4.69
C VAL A 178 4.32 -4.20 5.51
N ASP A 179 3.19 -4.22 4.81
CA ASP A 179 1.86 -4.40 5.40
C ASP A 179 1.49 -5.87 5.25
N ALA A 180 1.09 -6.52 6.35
CA ALA A 180 0.71 -7.94 6.37
C ALA A 180 -0.80 -8.17 6.53
N ALA A 181 -1.54 -7.13 6.90
CA ALA A 181 -2.94 -7.18 7.32
C ALA A 181 -3.87 -6.38 6.40
N GLY A 182 -3.34 -5.37 5.71
CA GLY A 182 -4.08 -4.50 4.79
C GLY A 182 -4.68 -3.30 5.47
N ASP A 183 -4.22 -3.00 6.69
CA ASP A 183 -4.70 -1.91 7.51
C ASP A 183 -3.82 -0.66 7.41
N GLU A 184 -2.90 -0.63 6.43
CA GLU A 184 -1.95 0.45 6.17
C GLU A 184 -1.06 0.75 7.40
N LYS A 185 -0.80 -0.26 8.23
CA LYS A 185 0.24 -0.22 9.26
C LYS A 185 1.38 -1.13 8.88
N TYR A 186 2.56 -0.54 8.80
CA TYR A 186 3.72 -1.20 8.23
C TYR A 186 4.73 -1.58 9.30
N VAL A 187 5.48 -2.64 9.01
CA VAL A 187 6.75 -2.95 9.69
C VAL A 187 7.88 -2.59 8.73
N CYS A 188 8.82 -1.78 9.19
CA CYS A 188 10.07 -1.51 8.48
C CYS A 188 11.13 -2.53 8.88
N GLU A 189 11.59 -3.29 7.90
CA GLU A 189 12.63 -4.31 8.01
C GLU A 189 13.92 -3.83 7.34
N PHE A 190 15.05 -4.49 7.63
CA PHE A 190 16.38 -4.12 7.14
C PHE A 190 17.13 -5.31 6.57
N LEU A 191 17.84 -5.10 5.46
CA LEU A 191 18.79 -6.06 4.91
C LEU A 191 20.17 -5.41 4.69
N PRO A 192 21.28 -6.14 4.92
CA PRO A 192 21.30 -7.43 5.61
C PRO A 192 20.81 -7.29 7.07
N GLU A 193 20.43 -8.42 7.67
CA GLU A 193 19.94 -8.44 9.05
C GLU A 193 20.96 -7.83 10.02
N GLY A 194 20.46 -7.18 11.09
CA GLY A 194 21.31 -6.61 12.14
C GLY A 194 20.71 -5.38 12.83
N VAL A 195 19.75 -4.72 12.17
CA VAL A 195 18.91 -3.68 12.78
C VAL A 195 17.56 -4.30 13.13
N PRO A 196 17.08 -4.16 14.38
CA PRO A 196 15.73 -4.59 14.76
C PRO A 196 14.65 -3.95 13.87
N PRO A 197 13.57 -4.70 13.54
CA PRO A 197 12.44 -4.12 12.81
C PRO A 197 11.75 -3.03 13.60
N VAL A 198 11.24 -2.02 12.88
CA VAL A 198 10.49 -0.91 13.46
C VAL A 198 9.02 -1.05 13.08
N ARG A 199 8.15 -1.07 14.09
CA ARG A 199 6.71 -1.31 13.93
C ARG A 199 5.91 -0.02 13.96
N ASP A 200 4.67 -0.14 13.51
CA ASP A 200 3.66 0.92 13.53
C ASP A 200 4.12 2.17 12.77
N VAL A 201 4.77 1.95 11.62
CA VAL A 201 5.21 3.02 10.72
C VAL A 201 4.28 3.15 9.52
N ASP A 202 4.32 4.31 8.87
CA ASP A 202 3.73 4.55 7.55
C ASP A 202 4.51 3.77 6.46
N ALA A 203 3.93 3.68 5.27
CA ALA A 203 4.53 3.00 4.12
C ALA A 203 5.88 3.60 3.72
N CYS A 204 6.01 4.92 3.82
CA CYS A 204 7.16 5.65 3.31
C CYS A 204 8.23 5.84 4.38
N VAL A 205 9.49 5.56 4.03
CA VAL A 205 10.67 5.84 4.85
C VAL A 205 11.70 6.63 4.05
N ALA A 206 12.63 7.29 4.73
CA ALA A 206 13.69 8.07 4.08
C ALA A 206 15.01 7.95 4.85
N TRP A 207 16.10 7.63 4.14
CA TRP A 207 17.42 7.79 4.73
C TRP A 207 17.85 9.25 4.70
N GLY A 208 18.47 9.71 5.80
CA GLY A 208 19.24 10.94 5.83
C GLY A 208 20.67 10.72 5.35
N GLY A 209 21.35 11.79 4.93
CA GLY A 209 22.76 11.74 4.52
C GLY A 209 23.71 11.30 5.64
N ASP A 210 23.27 11.36 6.90
CA ASP A 210 23.98 10.85 8.07
C ASP A 210 23.91 9.31 8.22
N GLY A 211 23.14 8.64 7.37
CA GLY A 211 22.96 7.19 7.40
C GLY A 211 21.88 6.72 8.38
N ASP A 212 21.12 7.64 8.97
CA ASP A 212 19.98 7.29 9.84
C ASP A 212 18.68 7.22 9.04
N LEU A 213 17.76 6.35 9.44
CA LEU A 213 16.46 6.21 8.79
C LEU A 213 15.42 7.08 9.48
N TYR A 214 14.55 7.72 8.70
CA TYR A 214 13.41 8.50 9.16
C TYR A 214 12.13 7.79 8.73
N ALA A 215 11.26 7.50 9.68
CA ALA A 215 9.97 6.86 9.48
C ALA A 215 8.86 7.74 10.05
N LEU A 216 7.66 7.62 9.46
CA LEU A 216 6.48 8.33 9.93
C LEU A 216 5.61 7.42 10.80
N ARG A 217 4.92 7.99 11.79
CA ARG A 217 3.84 7.32 12.51
C ARG A 217 2.52 8.06 12.34
N THR A 218 1.45 7.29 12.23
CA THR A 218 0.10 7.80 12.03
C THR A 218 -0.63 8.00 13.36
N ASP A 219 -1.55 8.96 13.41
CA ASP A 219 -2.50 9.07 14.51
C ASP A 219 -3.67 8.07 14.35
N ALA A 220 -4.64 8.11 15.26
CA ALA A 220 -5.80 7.23 15.25
C ALA A 220 -6.69 7.34 13.98
N THR A 221 -6.46 8.35 13.13
CA THR A 221 -7.17 8.54 11.86
C THR A 221 -6.36 8.09 10.64
N GLY A 222 -5.18 7.50 10.85
CA GLY A 222 -4.26 7.12 9.77
C GLY A 222 -3.49 8.32 9.19
N ARG A 223 -3.47 9.47 9.87
CA ARG A 223 -2.78 10.68 9.40
C ARG A 223 -1.30 10.64 9.86
N PRO A 224 -0.31 10.68 8.96
CA PRO A 224 1.10 10.78 9.34
C PRO A 224 1.36 12.11 10.07
N HIS A 225 1.78 12.02 11.34
CA HIS A 225 1.86 13.18 12.23
C HIS A 225 3.10 13.21 13.12
N GLU A 226 3.88 12.14 13.15
CA GLU A 226 5.14 12.08 13.88
C GLU A 226 6.25 11.62 12.94
N VAL A 227 7.44 12.21 13.10
CA VAL A 227 8.67 11.78 12.45
C VAL A 227 9.58 11.17 13.50
N TRP A 228 9.99 9.94 13.26
CA TRP A 228 10.89 9.17 14.11
C TRP A 228 12.20 8.92 13.39
N ARG A 229 13.31 9.19 14.07
CA ARG A 229 14.66 8.84 13.63
C ARG A 229 15.06 7.51 14.24
N ILE A 230 15.55 6.62 13.40
CA ILE A 230 15.98 5.27 13.73
C ILE A 230 17.48 5.19 13.48
N LYS A 231 18.23 4.98 14.56
CA LYS A 231 19.67 4.82 14.52
C LYS A 231 20.07 3.51 15.19
N ASP A 232 20.55 2.56 14.40
CA ASP A 232 20.93 1.21 14.85
C ASP A 232 19.85 0.55 15.74
N GLY A 233 18.59 0.70 15.34
CA GLY A 233 17.43 0.14 16.06
C GLY A 233 16.93 1.00 17.23
N THR A 234 17.60 2.09 17.57
CA THR A 234 17.12 3.04 18.57
C THR A 234 16.22 4.08 17.91
N GLU A 235 14.98 4.17 18.37
CA GLU A 235 13.99 5.11 17.89
C GLU A 235 13.97 6.39 18.73
N SER A 236 13.88 7.54 18.07
CA SER A 236 13.75 8.85 18.73
C SER A 236 12.78 9.75 17.96
N LEU A 237 11.82 10.34 18.68
CA LEU A 237 10.90 11.31 18.09
C LEU A 237 11.68 12.59 17.74
N VAL A 238 11.60 13.00 16.47
CA VAL A 238 12.24 14.21 15.96
C VAL A 238 11.25 15.36 15.89
N PHE A 239 10.05 15.10 15.39
CA PHE A 239 9.04 16.13 15.16
C PHE A 239 7.63 15.54 15.27
N ARG A 240 6.68 16.37 15.71
CA ARG A 240 5.26 16.05 15.83
C ARG A 240 4.40 17.22 15.35
N GLU A 241 3.36 16.92 14.58
CA GLU A 241 2.37 17.88 14.10
C GLU A 241 1.00 17.63 14.74
N ASP A 242 0.64 18.51 15.67
CA ASP A 242 -0.62 18.42 16.41
C ASP A 242 -1.82 19.02 15.65
N ASP A 243 -1.61 19.88 14.65
CA ASP A 243 -2.70 20.40 13.80
C ASP A 243 -3.15 19.30 12.82
N GLN A 244 -4.33 18.74 13.11
CA GLN A 244 -4.92 17.64 12.35
C GLN A 244 -5.21 17.96 10.87
N ARG A 245 -5.13 19.22 10.46
CA ARG A 245 -5.25 19.62 9.04
C ARG A 245 -4.00 19.25 8.23
N PHE A 246 -2.85 19.09 8.88
CA PHE A 246 -1.57 18.86 8.23
C PHE A 246 -1.18 17.39 8.27
N ARG A 247 -0.66 16.88 7.16
CA ARG A 247 0.03 15.59 7.04
C ARG A 247 1.51 15.84 6.85
N ILE A 248 2.35 14.96 7.38
CA ILE A 248 3.79 15.03 7.18
C ILE A 248 4.20 14.08 6.05
N GLU A 249 5.08 14.54 5.19
CA GLU A 249 5.86 13.73 4.24
C GLU A 249 7.36 13.90 4.56
N VAL A 250 8.14 12.82 4.46
CA VAL A 250 9.60 12.88 4.54
C VAL A 250 10.22 12.97 3.15
N ILE A 251 11.17 13.88 2.98
CA ILE A 251 11.90 14.07 1.73
C ILE A 251 13.37 13.71 1.99
N PRO A 252 13.92 12.67 1.33
CA PRO A 252 15.30 12.27 1.51
C PRO A 252 16.27 13.32 0.95
N GLY A 253 17.46 13.37 1.52
CA GLY A 253 18.52 14.28 1.11
C GLY A 253 19.70 14.24 2.09
N GLU A 254 20.73 15.04 1.82
CA GLU A 254 21.85 15.23 2.77
C GLU A 254 21.31 15.65 4.15
N THR A 255 20.36 16.58 4.14
CA THR A 255 19.47 16.85 5.27
C THR A 255 18.06 16.40 4.89
N VAL A 256 17.45 15.57 5.74
CA VAL A 256 16.04 15.17 5.55
C VAL A 256 15.14 16.38 5.79
N LEU A 257 14.18 16.58 4.89
CA LEU A 257 13.18 17.62 5.03
C LEU A 257 11.83 17.01 5.36
N PHE A 258 11.04 17.74 6.15
CA PHE A 258 9.66 17.41 6.48
C PHE A 258 8.76 18.39 5.76
N LEU A 259 7.91 17.89 4.87
CA LEU A 259 6.89 18.67 4.21
C LEU A 259 5.58 18.46 4.96
N LEU A 260 5.13 19.52 5.64
CA LEU A 260 3.81 19.56 6.25
C LEU A 260 2.85 20.11 5.22
N ARG A 261 1.83 19.35 4.84
CA ARG A 261 0.85 19.76 3.84
C ARG A 261 -0.57 19.64 4.38
N SER A 262 -1.34 20.69 4.18
CA SER A 262 -2.80 20.70 4.34
C SER A 262 -3.45 21.04 3.00
N ARG A 263 -4.77 21.21 2.98
CA ARG A 263 -5.49 21.60 1.76
C ARG A 263 -5.07 22.98 1.23
N ASP A 264 -4.77 23.91 2.12
CA ASP A 264 -4.64 25.34 1.84
C ASP A 264 -3.30 25.94 2.31
N ALA A 265 -2.47 25.16 3.01
CA ALA A 265 -1.16 25.61 3.48
C ALA A 265 -0.09 24.49 3.40
N ALA A 266 1.17 24.91 3.28
CA ALA A 266 2.33 24.04 3.37
C ALA A 266 3.47 24.68 4.16
N GLU A 267 4.26 23.86 4.86
CA GLU A 267 5.47 24.24 5.58
C GLU A 267 6.58 23.24 5.26
N VAL A 268 7.82 23.70 5.15
CA VAL A 268 8.99 22.82 5.04
C VAL A 268 9.90 23.07 6.23
N ARG A 269 10.26 21.99 6.91
CA ARG A 269 11.26 21.97 7.97
C ARG A 269 12.43 21.06 7.61
N ASP A 270 13.57 21.26 8.24
CA ASP A 270 14.63 20.25 8.27
C ASP A 270 14.54 19.36 9.53
N ALA A 271 15.34 18.29 9.55
CA ALA A 271 15.44 17.37 10.68
C ALA A 271 16.01 18.00 11.97
N ALA A 272 16.64 19.19 11.89
CA ALA A 272 17.06 19.96 13.06
C ALA A 272 15.92 20.83 13.63
N GLY A 273 14.76 20.86 12.96
CA GLY A 273 13.57 21.62 13.35
C GLY A 273 13.53 23.04 12.82
N ALA A 274 14.49 23.47 11.99
CA ALA A 274 14.48 24.78 11.39
C ALA A 274 13.38 24.87 10.32
N VAL A 275 12.61 25.96 10.34
CA VAL A 275 11.57 26.23 9.33
C VAL A 275 12.24 26.88 8.12
N LEU A 276 12.27 26.16 7.00
CA LEU A 276 12.84 26.62 5.73
C LEU A 276 11.81 27.37 4.88
N VAL A 277 10.57 26.90 4.91
CA VAL A 277 9.43 27.56 4.26
C VAL A 277 8.29 27.61 5.29
N PRO A 278 7.88 28.79 5.75
CA PRO A 278 6.81 28.91 6.74
C PRO A 278 5.44 28.66 6.10
N ARG A 279 4.45 28.28 6.94
CA ARG A 279 3.04 28.22 6.52
C ARG A 279 2.62 29.57 5.95
N ARG A 280 2.17 29.58 4.70
CA ARG A 280 1.36 30.70 4.20
C ARG A 280 -0.01 30.62 4.87
N GLN A 281 -0.35 31.65 5.63
CA GLN A 281 -1.70 31.88 6.15
C GLN A 281 -2.61 32.37 5.02
#